data_AF-A0A519RA70-F1
#
_entry.id   AF-A0A519RA70-F1
#
_cell.length_a   1.000
_cell.length_b   1.000
_cell.length_c   1.000
_cell.angle_alpha   90.00
_cell.angle_beta   90.00
_cell.angle_gamma   90.00
#
_symmetry.space_group_name_H-M   'P 1'
#
loop_
_entity.id
_entity.type
_entity.pdbx_description
1 polymer ?
#
loop_
_entity_poly.entity_id
_entity_poly.type
_entity_poly.pdbx_seq_one_letter_code
_entity_poly.pdbx_strand_id
1 'polypeptide(L)'
;MNFKHLVVLFAFATMVSCKSKAVISEATATKSMSAEKVIDNHYDTKKDFRTAYIKADVGYKDDKQSLNVTADIRIKKNEQILLSVRFFGITMAKALITPKEVKYYEKSGNKYFEGDYTTLSK
;
A
#
# COMPACT_ATOMS: atom_id res chain seq x y z
N MET A 1 0.28 51.12 -7.90
CA MET A 1 0.68 49.70 -8.13
C MET A 1 -0.40 49.05 -8.97
N ASN A 2 -0.11 48.74 -10.23
CA ASN A 2 -1.13 48.30 -11.20
C ASN A 2 -1.69 46.92 -10.85
N PHE A 3 -3.00 46.69 -11.09
CA PHE A 3 -3.70 45.41 -10.85
C PHE A 3 -2.94 44.20 -11.41
N LYS A 4 -2.26 44.38 -12.55
CA LYS A 4 -1.40 43.36 -13.17
C LYS A 4 -0.23 42.89 -12.28
N HIS A 5 0.32 43.77 -11.45
CA HIS A 5 1.40 43.43 -10.51
C HIS A 5 0.88 42.70 -9.27
N LEU A 6 -0.36 42.99 -8.85
CA LEU A 6 -1.05 42.31 -7.75
C LEU A 6 -1.39 40.85 -8.12
N VAL A 7 -1.82 40.60 -9.35
CA VAL A 7 -2.11 39.25 -9.86
C VAL A 7 -0.84 38.40 -9.95
N VAL A 8 0.27 38.98 -10.41
CA VAL A 8 1.57 38.28 -10.49
C VAL A 8 2.11 37.93 -9.10
N LEU A 9 1.98 38.85 -8.14
CA LEU A 9 2.39 38.60 -6.74
C LEU A 9 1.57 37.49 -6.09
N PHE A 10 0.25 37.47 -6.33
CA PHE A 10 -0.64 36.43 -5.81
C PHE A 10 -0.35 35.05 -6.44
N ALA A 11 -0.02 35.00 -7.73
CA ALA A 11 0.36 33.76 -8.41
C ALA A 11 1.70 33.19 -7.90
N PHE A 12 2.63 34.04 -7.47
CA PHE A 12 3.90 33.59 -6.91
C PHE A 12 3.74 33.07 -5.47
N ALA A 13 2.80 33.63 -4.70
CA ALA A 13 2.51 33.20 -3.33
C ALA A 13 1.99 31.76 -3.23
N THR A 14 1.30 31.25 -4.27
CA THR A 14 0.75 29.89 -4.26
C THR A 14 1.82 28.80 -4.45
N MET A 15 3.00 29.13 -4.97
CA MET A 15 4.09 28.17 -5.17
C MET A 15 4.85 27.80 -3.88
N VAL A 16 4.74 28.63 -2.82
CA VAL A 16 5.45 28.40 -1.54
C VAL A 16 4.70 27.42 -0.61
N SER A 17 3.45 27.06 -0.95
CA SER A 17 2.62 26.21 -0.08
C SER A 17 2.94 24.71 -0.16
N CYS A 18 3.89 24.28 -1.00
CA CYS A 18 4.29 22.88 -1.06
C CYS A 18 5.23 22.55 0.12
N LYS A 19 4.64 22.20 1.27
CA LYS A 19 5.42 21.67 2.40
C LYS A 19 6.16 20.41 1.96
N SER A 20 7.48 20.38 2.15
CA SER A 20 8.27 19.18 1.93
C SER A 20 7.77 18.05 2.82
N LYS A 21 7.77 16.81 2.31
CA LYS A 21 7.54 15.63 3.15
C LYS A 21 8.63 15.63 4.22
N ALA A 22 8.24 15.62 5.50
CA ALA A 22 9.17 15.44 6.59
C ALA A 22 9.91 14.12 6.37
N VAL A 23 11.22 14.21 6.09
CA VAL A 23 12.11 13.06 6.08
C VAL A 23 12.29 12.67 7.54
N ILE A 24 11.72 11.53 7.92
CA ILE A 24 12.00 10.93 9.22
C ILE A 24 13.48 10.52 9.16
N SER A 25 14.33 11.21 9.92
CA SER A 25 15.71 10.75 10.11
C SER A 25 15.65 9.40 10.81
N GLU A 26 16.17 8.37 10.17
CA GLU A 26 16.37 7.07 10.81
C GLU A 26 17.36 7.24 11.96
N ALA A 27 16.90 6.96 13.19
CA ALA A 27 17.79 6.91 14.33
C ALA A 27 18.78 5.75 14.11
N THR A 28 20.07 6.01 14.24
CA THR A 28 21.10 4.97 14.15
C THR A 28 20.87 3.97 15.29
N ALA A 29 20.47 2.74 14.94
CA ALA A 29 20.24 1.67 15.90
C ALA A 29 21.56 1.31 16.59
N THR A 30 21.78 1.87 17.78
CA THR A 30 23.06 1.83 18.49
C THR A 30 23.20 0.64 19.43
N LYS A 31 22.17 -0.19 19.58
CA LYS A 31 22.18 -1.36 20.46
C LYS A 31 21.45 -2.53 19.82
N SER A 32 22.13 -3.68 19.71
CA SER A 32 21.47 -4.92 19.31
C SER A 32 20.45 -5.31 20.38
N MET A 33 19.23 -5.60 19.94
CA MET A 33 18.16 -6.14 20.77
C MET A 33 18.12 -7.66 20.57
N SER A 34 17.84 -8.42 21.62
CA SER A 34 17.58 -9.86 21.45
C SER A 34 16.33 -10.05 20.58
N ALA A 35 16.28 -11.16 19.84
CA ALA A 35 15.12 -11.50 19.01
C ALA A 35 13.84 -11.55 19.85
N GLU A 36 13.92 -12.11 21.06
CA GLU A 36 12.82 -12.16 22.04
C GLU A 36 12.26 -10.75 22.32
N LYS A 37 13.12 -9.78 22.63
CA LYS A 37 12.69 -8.41 22.91
C LYS A 37 12.10 -7.70 21.69
N VAL A 38 12.56 -8.03 20.48
CA VAL A 38 11.97 -7.50 19.24
C VAL A 38 10.56 -8.05 19.03
N ILE A 39 10.38 -9.35 19.29
CA ILE A 39 9.09 -10.03 19.19
C ILE A 39 8.10 -9.45 20.21
N ASP A 40 8.51 -9.32 21.48
CA ASP A 40 7.67 -8.74 22.54
C ASP A 40 7.22 -7.32 22.18
N ASN A 41 8.16 -6.46 21.79
CA ASN A 41 7.85 -5.09 21.39
C ASN A 41 6.91 -5.02 20.16
N HIS A 42 7.04 -5.96 19.22
CA HIS A 42 6.15 -6.03 18.06
C HIS A 42 4.70 -6.32 18.48
N TYR A 43 4.50 -7.28 19.38
CA TYR A 43 3.16 -7.64 19.87
C TYR A 43 2.57 -6.62 20.86
N ASP A 44 3.42 -5.96 21.65
CA ASP A 44 3.01 -4.87 22.54
C ASP A 44 2.56 -3.62 21.77
N THR A 45 3.14 -3.38 20.60
CA THR A 45 2.77 -2.26 19.73
C THR A 45 1.55 -2.60 18.89
N LYS A 46 0.38 -2.69 19.54
CA LYS A 46 -0.90 -2.92 18.85
C LYS A 46 -1.23 -1.73 17.95
N LYS A 47 -1.34 -1.99 16.64
CA LYS A 47 -1.85 -1.02 15.67
C LYS A 47 -3.38 -1.09 15.66
N ASP A 48 -4.03 -0.18 16.38
CA ASP A 48 -5.49 -0.06 16.30
C ASP A 48 -5.89 0.85 15.14
N PHE A 49 -6.26 0.25 14.02
CA PHE A 49 -6.72 0.97 12.83
C PHE A 49 -8.08 0.43 12.39
N ARG A 50 -8.94 1.32 11.89
CA ARG A 50 -10.21 0.93 11.26
C ARG A 50 -10.03 0.60 9.78
N THR A 51 -9.23 1.41 9.09
CA THR A 51 -8.88 1.23 7.69
C THR A 51 -7.40 1.50 7.47
N ALA A 52 -6.83 0.86 6.45
CA ALA A 52 -5.48 1.14 5.98
C ALA A 52 -5.48 1.19 4.45
N TYR A 53 -4.67 2.10 3.90
CA TYR A 53 -4.41 2.15 2.47
C TYR A 53 -2.91 2.08 2.24
N ILE A 54 -2.47 0.98 1.64
CA ILE A 54 -1.08 0.66 1.39
C ILE A 54 -0.87 0.66 -0.12
N LYS A 55 0.16 1.37 -0.57
CA LYS A 55 0.69 1.29 -1.92
C LYS A 55 2.01 0.53 -1.83
N ALA A 56 2.11 -0.58 -2.54
CA ALA A 56 3.27 -1.45 -2.50
C ALA A 56 3.87 -1.59 -3.90
N ASP A 57 5.20 -1.51 -3.97
CA ASP A 57 5.99 -1.97 -5.10
C ASP A 57 6.37 -3.44 -4.85
N VAL A 58 6.07 -4.32 -5.80
CA VAL A 58 6.20 -5.77 -5.64
C VAL A 58 7.11 -6.30 -6.74
N GLY A 59 8.26 -6.82 -6.34
CA GLY A 59 9.14 -7.60 -7.21
C GLY A 59 8.76 -9.08 -7.16
N TYR A 60 8.44 -9.66 -8.31
CA TYR A 60 8.21 -11.08 -8.50
C TYR A 60 9.29 -11.67 -9.40
N LYS A 61 9.84 -12.83 -9.02
CA LYS A 61 10.84 -13.53 -9.82
C LYS A 61 10.64 -15.04 -9.71
N ASP A 62 10.56 -15.70 -10.85
CA ASP A 62 10.66 -17.16 -10.99
C ASP A 62 11.69 -17.50 -12.08
N ASP A 63 11.85 -18.80 -12.41
CA ASP A 63 12.81 -19.25 -13.42
C ASP A 63 12.52 -18.72 -14.84
N LYS A 64 11.28 -18.28 -15.10
CA LYS A 64 10.81 -17.84 -16.42
C LYS A 64 10.70 -16.32 -16.54
N GLN A 65 10.50 -15.60 -15.44
CA GLN A 65 10.21 -14.16 -15.49
C GLN A 65 10.68 -13.41 -14.25
N SER A 66 10.99 -12.12 -14.45
CA SER A 66 11.22 -11.15 -13.38
C SER A 66 10.35 -9.93 -13.69
N LEU A 67 9.41 -9.62 -12.80
CA LEU A 67 8.38 -8.59 -12.98
C LEU A 67 8.35 -7.65 -11.79
N ASN A 68 8.25 -6.36 -12.05
CA ASN A 68 7.90 -5.36 -11.04
C ASN A 68 6.47 -4.91 -11.29
N VAL A 69 5.60 -5.11 -10.30
CA VAL A 69 4.21 -4.67 -10.31
C VAL A 69 3.95 -3.74 -9.14
N THR A 70 2.85 -3.02 -9.18
CA THR A 70 2.37 -2.21 -8.06
C THR A 70 1.09 -2.80 -7.52
N ALA A 71 0.87 -2.69 -6.22
CA ALA A 71 -0.34 -3.15 -5.56
C ALA A 71 -0.95 -2.03 -4.70
N ASP A 72 -2.21 -1.73 -4.97
CA ASP A 72 -3.04 -0.91 -4.08
C ASP A 72 -3.82 -1.85 -3.16
N ILE A 73 -3.52 -1.80 -1.86
CA ILE A 73 -4.14 -2.65 -0.83
C ILE A 73 -4.96 -1.75 0.09
N ARG A 74 -6.28 -1.95 0.11
CA ARG A 74 -7.20 -1.24 0.99
C ARG A 74 -7.79 -2.23 1.98
N ILE A 75 -7.60 -1.97 3.25
CA ILE A 75 -8.03 -2.84 4.33
C ILE A 75 -9.12 -2.12 5.11
N LYS A 76 -10.22 -2.83 5.39
CA LYS A 76 -11.17 -2.50 6.45
C LYS A 76 -11.12 -3.65 7.46
N LYS A 77 -10.62 -3.35 8.66
CA LYS A 77 -10.31 -4.34 9.70
C LYS A 77 -11.53 -5.23 9.97
N ASN A 78 -11.29 -6.55 10.03
CA ASN A 78 -12.29 -7.60 10.28
C ASN A 78 -13.42 -7.71 9.25
N GLU A 79 -13.37 -7.00 8.12
CA GLU A 79 -14.46 -7.01 7.14
C GLU A 79 -13.98 -7.40 5.74
N GLN A 80 -13.01 -6.67 5.19
CA GLN A 80 -12.58 -6.92 3.83
C GLN A 80 -11.21 -6.31 3.50
N ILE A 81 -10.54 -6.91 2.52
CA ILE A 81 -9.35 -6.40 1.87
C ILE A 81 -9.64 -6.34 0.37
N LEU A 82 -9.46 -5.14 -0.19
CA LEU A 82 -9.47 -4.92 -1.63
C LEU A 82 -8.02 -4.80 -2.10
N LEU A 83 -7.64 -5.66 -3.04
CA LEU A 83 -6.31 -5.66 -3.66
C LEU A 83 -6.48 -5.35 -5.14
N SER A 84 -5.69 -4.42 -5.66
CA SER A 84 -5.60 -4.11 -7.09
C SER A 84 -4.15 -4.15 -7.54
N VAL A 85 -3.81 -5.15 -8.34
CA VAL A 85 -2.47 -5.31 -8.91
C VAL A 85 -2.40 -4.61 -10.26
N ARG A 86 -1.37 -3.78 -10.45
CA ARG A 86 -1.17 -3.01 -11.67
C ARG A 86 0.23 -3.25 -12.25
N PHE A 87 0.30 -3.36 -13.56
CA PHE A 87 1.55 -3.40 -14.31
C PHE A 87 1.57 -2.18 -15.24
N PHE A 88 2.63 -1.36 -15.16
CA PHE A 88 2.72 -0.08 -15.86
C PHE A 88 1.46 0.82 -15.71
N GLY A 89 0.89 0.87 -14.51
CA GLY A 89 -0.31 1.66 -14.20
C GLY A 89 -1.65 1.04 -14.64
N ILE A 90 -1.63 -0.02 -15.46
CA ILE A 90 -2.81 -0.74 -15.94
C ILE A 90 -3.17 -1.83 -14.94
N THR A 91 -4.44 -1.89 -14.53
CA THR A 91 -4.91 -2.92 -13.59
C THR A 91 -5.00 -4.28 -14.28
N MET A 92 -4.17 -5.22 -13.81
CA MET A 92 -4.10 -6.59 -14.33
C MET A 92 -5.00 -7.53 -13.57
N ALA A 93 -5.13 -7.33 -12.25
CA ALA A 93 -5.97 -8.17 -11.42
C ALA A 93 -6.57 -7.42 -10.23
N LYS A 94 -7.69 -7.93 -9.73
CA LYS A 94 -8.34 -7.48 -8.51
C LYS A 94 -8.67 -8.66 -7.61
N ALA A 95 -8.56 -8.48 -6.31
CA ALA A 95 -9.09 -9.42 -5.34
C ALA A 95 -9.95 -8.71 -4.28
N LEU A 96 -11.01 -9.37 -3.86
CA LEU A 96 -11.81 -9.06 -2.68
C LEU A 96 -11.68 -10.25 -1.73
N ILE A 97 -11.10 -10.00 -0.56
CA ILE A 97 -10.87 -11.00 0.48
C ILE A 97 -11.73 -10.59 1.67
N THR A 98 -12.60 -11.48 2.13
CA THR A 98 -13.48 -11.26 3.30
C THR A 98 -13.26 -12.41 4.29
N PRO A 99 -13.75 -12.33 5.54
CA PRO A 99 -13.66 -13.46 6.47
C PRO A 99 -14.28 -14.78 5.97
N LYS A 100 -15.15 -14.74 4.95
CA LYS A 100 -15.90 -15.92 4.46
C LYS A 100 -15.38 -16.45 3.13
N GLU A 101 -14.93 -15.56 2.26
CA GLU A 101 -14.63 -15.90 0.87
C GLU A 101 -13.51 -15.02 0.28
N VAL A 102 -12.90 -15.54 -0.77
CA VAL A 102 -11.95 -14.86 -1.64
C VAL A 102 -12.50 -14.84 -3.05
N LYS A 103 -12.58 -13.65 -3.63
CA LYS A 103 -12.93 -13.41 -5.03
C LYS A 103 -11.75 -12.79 -5.74
N TYR A 104 -11.30 -13.39 -6.84
CA TYR A 104 -10.20 -12.89 -7.65
C TYR A 104 -10.61 -12.81 -9.10
N TYR A 105 -10.22 -11.71 -9.76
CA TYR A 105 -10.45 -11.48 -11.18
C TYR A 105 -9.15 -11.07 -11.86
N GLU A 106 -8.72 -11.86 -12.84
CA GLU A 106 -7.63 -11.53 -13.77
C GLU A 106 -8.22 -10.85 -15.00
N LYS A 107 -7.97 -9.54 -15.13
CA LYS A 107 -8.53 -8.74 -16.23
C LYS A 107 -7.89 -9.06 -17.58
N SER A 108 -6.61 -9.42 -17.60
CA SER A 108 -5.88 -9.70 -18.85
C SER A 108 -6.29 -11.03 -19.49
N GLY A 109 -6.71 -12.00 -18.68
CA GLY A 109 -7.08 -13.34 -19.12
C GLY A 109 -8.57 -13.66 -19.02
N ASN A 110 -9.40 -12.72 -18.54
CA ASN A 110 -10.82 -12.92 -18.19
C ASN A 110 -11.05 -14.14 -17.26
N LYS A 111 -10.06 -14.46 -16.42
CA LYS A 111 -10.17 -15.56 -15.47
C LYS A 111 -10.75 -15.06 -14.17
N TYR A 112 -11.61 -15.87 -13.56
CA TYR A 112 -12.24 -15.56 -12.29
C TYR A 112 -12.13 -16.76 -11.35
N PHE A 113 -11.98 -16.45 -10.07
CA PHE A 113 -11.98 -17.40 -8.99
C PHE A 113 -12.88 -16.88 -7.87
N GLU A 114 -13.67 -17.79 -7.29
CA GLU A 114 -14.48 -17.57 -6.10
C GLU A 114 -14.46 -18.82 -5.25
N GLY A 115 -14.15 -18.67 -3.97
CA GLY A 115 -14.06 -19.80 -3.05
C GLY A 115 -13.86 -19.37 -1.61
N ASP A 116 -13.96 -20.33 -0.70
CA ASP A 116 -13.69 -20.14 0.73
C ASP A 116 -12.25 -20.58 1.10
N TYR A 117 -11.96 -20.58 2.40
CA TYR A 117 -10.64 -20.88 2.95
C TYR A 117 -10.39 -22.37 3.21
N THR A 118 -11.32 -23.26 2.85
CA THR A 118 -11.16 -24.71 3.08
C THR A 118 -9.92 -25.27 2.38
N THR A 119 -9.49 -24.65 1.29
CA THR A 119 -8.29 -25.00 0.52
C THR A 119 -6.97 -24.74 1.26
N LEU A 120 -6.96 -23.87 2.28
CA LEU A 120 -5.75 -23.50 3.04
C LEU A 120 -5.51 -24.35 4.31
N SER A 121 -6.43 -25.25 4.65
CA SER A 121 -6.43 -25.97 5.94
C SER A 121 -5.95 -27.43 5.83
N LYS A 122 -5.06 -27.73 4.87
CA LYS A 122 -4.48 -29.07 4.69
C LYS A 122 -3.03 -29.13 5.13
#